data_AF-E9EAL7-F1
#
_entry.id   AF-E9EAL7-F1
#
_cell.length_a   1.000
_cell.length_b   1.000
_cell.length_c   1.000
_cell.angle_alpha   90.00
_cell.angle_beta   90.00
_cell.angle_gamma   90.00
#
_symmetry.space_group_name_H-M   'P 1'
#
loop_
_entity.id
_entity.type
_entity.pdbx_description
1 polymer ?
#
loop_
_entity_poly.entity_id
_entity_poly.type
_entity_poly.pdbx_seq_one_letter_code
_entity_poly.pdbx_strand_id
1 'polypeptide(L)'
;MDYNVRGRRAPLSQCKVPLSLAESRVQDEANKTTTTTKLTCDDFGRETIPSIYKDSTTLLQHLTQSYKEIDLVSSRKKENDQGILREESFQYDIHNHLVSYDCTGSQPPTDYQGRSLRWQHFRFGKHDNITQCSTLFQDGSTNTAVYSSSEQDPTQLVNMRNTDTSDPAK
;
A
#
# COMPACT_ATOMS: atom_id res chain seq x y z
N MET A 1 -14.18 28.49 11.62
CA MET A 1 -12.94 28.25 10.84
C MET A 1 -11.87 28.10 11.89
N ASP A 2 -11.66 26.87 12.37
CA ASP A 2 -11.06 26.66 13.69
C ASP A 2 -9.60 26.24 13.52
N TYR A 3 -8.71 27.20 13.75
CA TYR A 3 -7.26 27.00 13.78
C TYR A 3 -6.79 27.02 15.23
N ASN A 4 -5.82 26.18 15.59
CA ASN A 4 -5.19 26.24 16.90
C ASN A 4 -4.26 27.45 17.04
N VAL A 5 -3.77 27.69 18.26
CA VAL A 5 -2.87 28.82 18.61
C VAL A 5 -1.54 28.86 17.85
N ARG A 6 -1.25 27.86 17.00
CA ARG A 6 -0.08 27.80 16.11
C ARG A 6 -0.44 27.94 14.63
N GLY A 7 -1.67 28.38 14.30
CA GLY A 7 -2.12 28.54 12.92
C GLY A 7 -2.27 27.23 12.15
N ARG A 8 -2.27 26.07 12.83
CA ARG A 8 -2.57 24.78 12.21
C ARG A 8 -4.06 24.53 12.33
N ARG A 9 -4.70 24.05 11.25
CA ARG A 9 -6.10 23.63 11.28
C ARG A 9 -6.29 22.62 12.42
N ALA A 10 -7.33 22.78 13.22
CA ALA A 10 -7.72 21.75 14.19
C ALA A 10 -7.98 20.43 13.43
N PRO A 11 -7.70 19.26 14.04
CA PRO A 11 -7.97 17.98 13.39
C PRO A 11 -9.44 17.91 13.03
N LEU A 12 -9.73 17.92 11.73
CA LEU A 12 -11.07 17.66 11.24
C LEU A 12 -11.35 16.19 11.52
N SER A 13 -12.38 15.95 12.34
CA SER A 13 -12.98 14.63 12.49
C SER A 13 -13.15 14.02 11.10
N GLN A 14 -12.54 12.85 10.89
CA GLN A 14 -12.54 12.12 9.63
C GLN A 14 -13.96 12.12 9.04
N CYS A 15 -14.14 12.83 7.92
CA CYS A 15 -15.44 12.98 7.29
C CYS A 15 -15.93 11.60 6.85
N LYS A 16 -17.05 11.14 7.41
CA LYS A 16 -17.62 9.80 7.15
C LYS A 16 -18.46 9.72 5.87
N VAL A 17 -18.52 10.78 5.06
CA VAL A 17 -19.44 10.85 3.90
C VAL A 17 -18.66 10.99 2.59
N PRO A 18 -18.76 10.05 1.64
CA PRO A 18 -18.17 10.21 0.32
C PRO A 18 -18.84 11.36 -0.45
N LEU A 19 -18.05 12.25 -1.05
CA LEU A 19 -18.52 13.48 -1.69
C LEU A 19 -18.76 13.35 -3.19
N SER A 20 -18.05 12.44 -3.86
CA SER A 20 -18.21 12.21 -5.29
C SER A 20 -18.13 10.73 -5.62
N LEU A 21 -18.97 10.30 -6.57
CA LEU A 21 -18.96 8.96 -7.14
C LEU A 21 -18.59 9.08 -8.62
N ALA A 22 -17.52 8.39 -9.02
CA ALA A 22 -17.20 8.15 -10.42
C ALA A 22 -17.46 6.68 -10.75
N GLU A 23 -18.05 6.40 -11.92
CA GLU A 23 -18.30 5.04 -12.40
C GLU A 23 -17.67 4.86 -13.78
N SER A 24 -16.97 3.76 -13.97
CA SER A 24 -16.49 3.32 -15.28
C SER A 24 -16.93 1.89 -15.56
N ARG A 25 -17.16 1.58 -16.83
CA ARG A 25 -17.58 0.25 -17.29
C ARG A 25 -16.72 -0.19 -18.46
N VAL A 26 -16.31 -1.45 -18.44
CA VAL A 26 -15.54 -2.10 -19.49
C VAL A 26 -16.27 -3.38 -19.90
N GLN A 27 -16.45 -3.59 -21.19
CA GLN A 27 -17.08 -4.78 -21.75
C GLN A 27 -16.03 -5.63 -22.47
N ASP A 28 -16.05 -6.93 -22.19
CA ASP A 28 -15.31 -7.93 -22.93
C ASP A 28 -16.29 -8.70 -23.82
N GLU A 29 -16.29 -8.37 -25.11
CA GLU A 29 -17.19 -8.96 -26.10
C GLU A 29 -16.95 -10.46 -26.31
N ALA A 30 -15.68 -10.91 -26.21
CA ALA A 30 -15.33 -12.31 -26.44
C ALA A 30 -15.89 -13.20 -25.33
N ASN A 31 -15.78 -12.74 -24.08
CA ASN A 31 -16.26 -13.47 -22.90
C ASN A 31 -17.69 -13.08 -22.48
N LYS A 32 -18.29 -12.08 -23.13
CA LYS A 32 -19.59 -11.48 -22.80
C LYS A 32 -19.70 -11.07 -21.33
N THR A 33 -18.63 -10.50 -20.79
CA THR A 33 -18.58 -10.04 -19.40
C THR A 33 -18.47 -8.52 -19.34
N THR A 34 -19.03 -7.93 -18.28
CA THR A 34 -18.87 -6.51 -17.98
C THR A 34 -18.16 -6.33 -16.65
N THR A 35 -17.18 -5.44 -16.59
CA THR A 35 -16.56 -5.00 -15.34
C THR A 35 -16.95 -3.57 -15.05
N THR A 36 -17.53 -3.32 -13.87
CA THR A 36 -17.94 -1.99 -13.42
C THR A 36 -17.07 -1.57 -12.24
N THR A 37 -16.42 -0.41 -12.32
CA THR A 37 -15.66 0.17 -11.22
C THR A 37 -16.41 1.38 -10.69
N LYS A 38 -16.66 1.41 -9.38
CA LYS A 38 -17.26 2.53 -8.66
C LYS A 38 -16.24 3.11 -7.71
N LEU A 39 -15.91 4.39 -7.86
CA LEU A 39 -14.91 5.09 -7.09
C LEU A 39 -15.57 6.19 -6.25
N THR A 40 -15.37 6.17 -4.94
CA THR A 40 -15.72 7.30 -4.08
C THR A 40 -14.50 8.10 -3.67
N CYS A 41 -14.67 9.42 -3.55
CA CYS A 41 -13.64 10.31 -2.98
C CYS A 41 -14.13 11.02 -1.72
N ASP A 42 -13.20 11.36 -0.83
CA ASP A 42 -13.45 12.24 0.31
C ASP A 42 -13.38 13.74 -0.07
N ASP A 43 -13.56 14.60 0.93
CA ASP A 43 -13.53 16.07 0.84
C ASP A 43 -12.21 16.65 0.32
N PHE A 44 -11.15 15.86 0.31
CA PHE A 44 -9.83 16.22 -0.21
C PHE A 44 -9.59 15.66 -1.62
N GLY A 45 -10.60 15.03 -2.23
CA GLY A 45 -10.51 14.40 -3.55
C GLY A 45 -9.75 13.08 -3.53
N ARG A 46 -9.44 12.52 -2.35
CA ARG A 46 -8.72 11.25 -2.23
C ARG A 46 -9.69 10.10 -2.40
N GLU A 47 -9.26 9.12 -3.18
CA GLU A 47 -9.96 7.85 -3.32
C GLU A 47 -10.11 7.16 -1.96
N THR A 48 -11.35 6.95 -1.55
CA THR A 48 -11.69 6.26 -0.30
C THR A 48 -12.13 4.83 -0.53
N ILE A 49 -12.91 4.60 -1.61
CA ILE A 49 -13.53 3.29 -1.85
C ILE A 49 -13.69 3.02 -3.36
N PRO A 50 -12.79 2.23 -3.97
CA PRO A 50 -13.08 1.54 -5.21
C PRO A 50 -13.80 0.21 -4.94
N SER A 51 -14.93 0.01 -5.62
CA SER A 51 -15.62 -1.28 -5.70
C SER A 51 -15.66 -1.75 -7.15
N ILE A 52 -15.21 -2.98 -7.39
CA ILE A 52 -15.18 -3.61 -8.70
C ILE A 52 -16.22 -4.73 -8.73
N TYR A 53 -17.09 -4.67 -9.73
CA TYR A 53 -18.16 -5.64 -9.92
C TYR A 53 -18.01 -6.36 -11.26
N LYS A 54 -18.30 -7.66 -11.27
CA LYS A 54 -18.57 -8.42 -12.48
C LYS A 54 -20.06 -8.41 -12.77
N ASP A 55 -20.41 -8.13 -14.02
CA ASP A 55 -21.77 -8.07 -14.55
C ASP A 55 -22.68 -7.19 -13.67
N SER A 56 -22.09 -6.14 -13.09
CA SER A 56 -22.71 -5.19 -12.13
C SER A 56 -23.31 -5.79 -10.86
N THR A 57 -23.14 -7.09 -10.60
CA THR A 57 -23.81 -7.81 -9.50
C THR A 57 -22.82 -8.47 -8.54
N THR A 58 -21.81 -9.15 -9.06
CA THR A 58 -20.85 -9.89 -8.23
C THR A 58 -19.74 -8.95 -7.78
N LEU A 59 -19.57 -8.75 -6.48
CA LEU A 59 -18.48 -7.93 -5.95
C LEU A 59 -17.17 -8.71 -6.07
N LEU A 60 -16.31 -8.30 -7.01
CA LEU A 60 -14.98 -8.88 -7.16
C LEU A 60 -14.01 -8.35 -6.11
N GLN A 61 -14.17 -7.08 -5.76
CA GLN A 61 -13.28 -6.38 -4.84
C GLN A 61 -13.97 -5.15 -4.29
N HIS A 62 -13.80 -4.92 -2.99
CA HIS A 62 -14.05 -3.69 -2.29
C HIS A 62 -12.77 -3.29 -1.54
N LEU A 63 -12.33 -2.05 -1.70
CA LEU A 63 -11.14 -1.53 -1.02
C LEU A 63 -11.53 -0.37 -0.13
N THR A 64 -11.09 -0.37 1.12
CA THR A 64 -11.21 0.77 2.02
C THR A 64 -9.82 1.20 2.50
N GLN A 65 -9.63 2.50 2.72
CA GLN A 65 -8.35 3.06 3.19
C GLN A 65 -8.58 4.07 4.31
N SER A 66 -7.64 4.10 5.26
CA SER A 66 -7.58 5.12 6.31
C SER A 66 -6.29 5.92 6.19
N TYR A 67 -6.33 7.17 6.65
CA TYR A 67 -5.22 8.12 6.54
C TYR A 67 -4.88 8.75 7.89
N LYS A 68 -3.60 9.10 8.10
CA LYS A 68 -3.12 9.94 9.20
C LYS A 68 -3.29 11.44 8.89
N GLU A 69 -3.00 12.31 9.86
CA GLU A 69 -3.15 13.79 9.77
C GLU A 69 -2.42 14.46 8.59
N ILE A 70 -1.40 13.81 8.02
CA ILE A 70 -0.57 14.32 6.93
C ILE A 70 -0.73 13.48 5.65
N ASP A 71 -1.93 12.94 5.44
CA ASP A 71 -2.34 12.20 4.25
C ASP A 71 -1.58 10.89 3.97
N LEU A 72 -0.83 10.39 4.96
CA LEU A 72 -0.21 9.06 4.90
C LEU A 72 -1.26 7.98 5.12
N VAL A 73 -1.31 6.97 4.25
CA VAL A 73 -2.20 5.82 4.42
C VAL A 73 -1.81 5.07 5.68
N SER A 74 -2.72 4.90 6.64
CA SER A 74 -2.47 4.11 7.86
C SER A 74 -2.86 2.65 7.71
N SER A 75 -3.94 2.38 6.98
CA SER A 75 -4.38 1.02 6.67
C SER A 75 -5.11 0.96 5.34
N ARG A 76 -5.10 -0.23 4.75
CA ARG A 76 -5.86 -0.56 3.55
C ARG A 76 -6.45 -1.95 3.71
N LYS A 77 -7.73 -2.10 3.40
CA LYS A 77 -8.43 -3.38 3.47
C LYS A 77 -9.12 -3.68 2.16
N LYS A 78 -8.76 -4.80 1.56
CA LYS A 78 -9.34 -5.37 0.35
C LYS A 78 -10.16 -6.59 0.72
N GLU A 79 -11.42 -6.62 0.32
CA GLU A 79 -12.35 -7.73 0.60
C GLU A 79 -13.28 -8.00 -0.57
N ASN A 80 -13.95 -9.14 -0.54
CA ASN A 80 -15.05 -9.48 -1.44
C ASN A 80 -16.12 -10.24 -0.66
N ASP A 81 -17.11 -10.81 -1.36
CA ASP A 81 -18.20 -11.55 -0.72
C ASP A 81 -17.74 -12.80 0.06
N GLN A 82 -16.49 -13.26 -0.15
CA GLN A 82 -15.89 -14.41 0.53
C GLN A 82 -15.06 -14.02 1.76
N GLY A 83 -14.87 -12.72 2.00
CA GLY A 83 -14.15 -12.19 3.16
C GLY A 83 -12.91 -11.36 2.79
N ILE A 84 -11.98 -11.25 3.74
CA ILE A 84 -10.80 -10.40 3.61
C ILE A 84 -9.79 -11.03 2.67
N LEU A 85 -9.51 -10.34 1.56
CA LEU A 85 -8.47 -10.71 0.61
C LEU A 85 -7.12 -10.20 1.08
N ARG A 86 -7.07 -8.96 1.60
CA ARG A 86 -5.84 -8.34 2.08
C ARG A 86 -6.15 -7.27 3.11
N GLU A 87 -5.47 -7.28 4.24
CA GLU A 87 -5.51 -6.20 5.21
C GLU A 87 -4.07 -5.74 5.47
N GLU A 88 -3.82 -4.47 5.24
CA GLU A 88 -2.50 -3.86 5.19
C GLU A 88 -2.41 -2.75 6.23
N SER A 89 -1.28 -2.67 6.95
CA SER A 89 -0.99 -1.57 7.86
C SER A 89 0.37 -0.97 7.58
N PHE A 90 0.47 0.36 7.76
CA PHE A 90 1.62 1.15 7.33
C PHE A 90 2.10 2.04 8.48
N GLN A 91 3.39 1.98 8.79
CA GLN A 91 4.03 2.79 9.82
C GLN A 91 5.16 3.63 9.22
N TYR A 92 5.31 4.85 9.72
CA TYR A 92 6.20 5.84 9.16
C TYR A 92 7.12 6.43 10.21
N ASP A 93 8.32 6.83 9.80
CA ASP A 93 9.24 7.62 10.64
C ASP A 93 8.86 9.11 10.66
N ILE A 94 9.68 9.93 11.33
CA ILE A 94 9.49 11.38 11.46
C ILE A 94 9.65 12.15 10.14
N HIS A 95 10.26 11.54 9.12
CA HIS A 95 10.43 12.10 7.78
C HIS A 95 9.37 11.56 6.81
N ASN A 96 8.37 10.82 7.33
CA ASN A 96 7.28 10.22 6.57
C ASN A 96 7.71 9.10 5.63
N HIS A 97 8.86 8.46 5.87
CA HIS A 97 9.24 7.25 5.16
C HIS A 97 8.50 6.04 5.73
N LEU A 98 8.00 5.16 4.87
CA LEU A 98 7.41 3.89 5.27
C LEU A 98 8.50 3.01 5.89
N VAL A 99 8.42 2.74 7.19
CA VAL A 99 9.40 1.90 7.91
C VAL A 99 8.89 0.50 8.21
N SER A 100 7.57 0.31 8.31
CA SER A 100 6.96 -1.01 8.51
C SER A 100 5.70 -1.14 7.67
N TYR A 101 5.60 -2.27 6.99
CA TYR A 101 4.43 -2.73 6.27
C TYR A 101 4.07 -4.12 6.77
N ASP A 102 2.82 -4.32 7.17
CA ASP A 102 2.28 -5.61 7.60
C ASP A 102 1.09 -5.97 6.72
N CYS A 103 0.95 -7.25 6.35
CA CYS A 103 -0.26 -7.73 5.68
C CYS A 103 -0.73 -9.12 6.10
N THR A 104 -2.05 -9.24 6.16
CA THR A 104 -2.79 -10.49 6.39
C THR A 104 -3.86 -10.67 5.31
N GLY A 105 -4.55 -11.82 5.31
CA GLY A 105 -5.61 -12.14 4.35
C GLY A 105 -5.21 -13.25 3.38
N SER A 106 -6.15 -13.65 2.51
CA SER A 106 -5.99 -14.78 1.60
C SER A 106 -5.17 -14.48 0.34
N GLN A 107 -4.93 -13.21 0.03
CA GLN A 107 -4.22 -12.73 -1.16
C GLN A 107 -3.20 -11.64 -0.80
N PRO A 108 -2.17 -11.93 0.01
CA PRO A 108 -1.09 -10.97 0.26
C PRO A 108 -0.36 -10.59 -1.05
N PRO A 109 0.38 -9.47 -1.10
CA PRO A 109 1.26 -9.20 -2.22
C PRO A 109 2.37 -10.26 -2.28
N THR A 110 2.91 -10.50 -3.47
CA THR A 110 4.01 -11.44 -3.69
C THR A 110 5.24 -10.70 -4.18
N ASP A 111 6.42 -11.24 -3.89
CA ASP A 111 7.65 -10.81 -4.54
C ASP A 111 7.71 -11.29 -6.02
N TYR A 112 8.82 -10.99 -6.69
CA TYR A 112 9.02 -11.37 -8.10
C TYR A 112 9.14 -12.89 -8.33
N GLN A 113 9.34 -13.68 -7.25
CA GLN A 113 9.37 -15.14 -7.28
C GLN A 113 8.02 -15.76 -6.92
N GLY A 114 7.00 -14.94 -6.62
CA GLY A 114 5.68 -15.40 -6.21
C GLY A 114 5.56 -15.74 -4.72
N ARG A 115 6.58 -15.44 -3.90
CA ARG A 115 6.52 -15.67 -2.45
C ARG A 115 5.64 -14.62 -1.79
N SER A 116 4.67 -15.08 -1.01
CA SER A 116 3.67 -14.24 -0.35
C SER A 116 4.26 -13.49 0.83
N LEU A 117 4.14 -12.16 0.82
CA LEU A 117 4.61 -11.29 1.90
C LEU A 117 3.71 -11.41 3.13
N ARG A 118 4.33 -11.28 4.30
CA ARG A 118 3.65 -11.06 5.58
C ARG A 118 4.02 -9.71 6.17
N TRP A 119 5.29 -9.34 6.06
CA TRP A 119 5.80 -8.11 6.63
C TRP A 119 7.05 -7.64 5.88
N GLN A 120 7.22 -6.32 5.80
CA GLN A 120 8.46 -5.69 5.36
C GLN A 120 8.85 -4.54 6.28
N HIS A 121 10.15 -4.39 6.50
CA HIS A 121 10.71 -3.26 7.23
C HIS A 121 11.87 -2.64 6.49
N PHE A 122 11.83 -1.31 6.42
CA PHE A 122 12.75 -0.51 5.65
C PHE A 122 13.65 0.31 6.56
N ARG A 123 14.93 0.41 6.20
CA ARG A 123 15.87 1.35 6.81
C ARG A 123 16.35 2.34 5.78
N PHE A 124 16.42 3.60 6.19
CA PHE A 124 16.84 4.71 5.35
C PHE A 124 18.20 5.23 5.82
N GLY A 125 19.05 5.59 4.87
CA GLY A 125 20.32 6.24 5.10
C GLY A 125 20.16 7.76 5.26
N LYS A 126 21.28 8.46 5.38
CA LYS A 126 21.32 9.93 5.54
C LYS A 126 20.77 10.70 4.33
N HIS A 127 20.77 10.08 3.15
CA HIS A 127 20.37 10.71 1.89
C HIS A 127 19.00 10.18 1.41
N ASP A 128 18.17 9.73 2.35
CA ASP A 128 16.84 9.13 2.11
C ASP A 128 16.84 7.90 1.19
N ASN A 129 18.01 7.32 0.94
CA ASN A 129 18.16 6.08 0.22
C ASN A 129 17.80 4.89 1.13
N ILE A 130 17.09 3.89 0.58
CA ILE A 130 16.88 2.63 1.29
C ILE A 130 18.24 1.93 1.41
N THR A 131 18.62 1.58 2.64
CA THR A 131 19.85 0.84 2.95
C THR A 131 19.57 -0.63 3.26
N GLN A 132 18.36 -0.93 3.71
CA GLN A 132 17.96 -2.30 4.03
C GLN A 132 16.45 -2.48 3.82
N CYS A 133 16.05 -3.61 3.25
CA CYS A 133 14.69 -4.12 3.24
C CYS A 133 14.67 -5.53 3.83
N SER A 134 14.07 -5.69 5.00
CA SER A 134 13.87 -7.00 5.63
C SER A 134 12.43 -7.46 5.37
N THR A 135 12.30 -8.65 4.82
CA THR A 135 11.02 -9.26 4.42
C THR A 135 10.80 -10.55 5.20
N LEU A 136 9.61 -10.72 5.76
CA LEU A 136 9.08 -11.98 6.28
C LEU A 136 7.96 -12.45 5.36
N PHE A 137 8.05 -13.69 4.91
CA PHE A 137 7.06 -14.33 4.06
C PHE A 137 6.05 -15.13 4.88
N GLN A 138 4.91 -15.47 4.28
CA GLN A 138 3.83 -16.23 4.93
C GLN A 138 4.27 -17.65 5.35
N ASP A 139 5.21 -18.25 4.62
CA ASP A 139 5.80 -19.55 4.96
C ASP A 139 6.83 -19.48 6.11
N GLY A 140 7.08 -18.28 6.64
CA GLY A 140 8.02 -18.03 7.72
C GLY A 140 9.46 -17.81 7.25
N SER A 141 9.75 -17.97 5.96
CA SER A 141 11.06 -17.62 5.41
C SER A 141 11.31 -16.11 5.48
N THR A 142 12.58 -15.72 5.48
CA THR A 142 12.98 -14.31 5.57
C THR A 142 14.07 -14.00 4.56
N ASN A 143 14.00 -12.82 3.96
CA ASN A 143 15.09 -12.26 3.19
C ASN A 143 15.40 -10.83 3.67
N THR A 144 16.67 -10.48 3.77
CA THR A 144 17.13 -9.11 3.96
C THR A 144 17.98 -8.68 2.79
N ALA A 145 17.47 -7.72 2.02
CA ALA A 145 18.22 -7.01 0.99
C ALA A 145 18.99 -5.85 1.64
N VAL A 146 20.29 -5.76 1.37
CA VAL A 146 21.18 -4.67 1.79
C VAL A 146 21.66 -3.95 0.55
N TYR A 147 21.55 -2.62 0.57
CA TYR A 147 21.90 -1.73 -0.53
C TYR A 147 23.09 -0.89 -0.13
N SER A 148 24.14 -0.88 -0.97
CA SER A 148 25.35 -0.09 -0.74
C SER A 148 25.51 0.96 -1.82
N SER A 149 25.73 2.21 -1.40
CA SER A 149 26.00 3.34 -2.29
C SER A 149 27.50 3.58 -2.45
N SER A 150 27.87 4.28 -3.51
CA SER A 150 29.24 4.77 -3.74
C SER A 150 29.68 5.73 -2.62
N GLU A 151 30.96 5.68 -2.24
CA GLU A 151 31.53 6.65 -1.30
C GLU A 151 31.70 8.03 -1.96
N GLN A 152 31.95 8.07 -3.26
CA GLN A 152 32.14 9.30 -4.03
C GLN A 152 30.79 9.95 -4.40
N ASP A 153 29.75 9.14 -4.58
CA ASP A 153 28.37 9.58 -4.82
C ASP A 153 27.40 8.76 -3.94
N PRO A 154 27.05 9.25 -2.74
CA PRO A 154 26.18 8.54 -1.80
C PRO A 154 24.76 8.25 -2.31
N THR A 155 24.36 8.85 -3.43
CA THR A 155 23.06 8.63 -4.07
C THR A 155 23.12 7.59 -5.20
N GLN A 156 24.32 7.19 -5.61
CA GLN A 156 24.53 6.14 -6.60
C GLN A 156 24.59 4.76 -5.93
N LEU A 157 23.60 3.90 -6.20
CA LEU A 157 23.63 2.50 -5.80
C LEU A 157 24.72 1.74 -6.58
N VAL A 158 25.59 1.02 -5.88
CA VAL A 158 26.70 0.25 -6.50
C VAL A 158 26.63 -1.25 -6.21
N ASN A 159 25.92 -1.67 -5.17
CA ASN A 159 25.79 -3.08 -4.84
C ASN A 159 24.47 -3.38 -4.10
N MET A 160 23.96 -4.58 -4.33
CA MET A 160 22.85 -5.16 -3.58
C MET A 160 23.21 -6.58 -3.17
N ARG A 161 22.84 -6.97 -1.95
CA ARG A 161 23.03 -8.34 -1.47
C ARG A 161 21.81 -8.79 -0.67
N ASN A 162 21.39 -10.03 -0.90
CA ASN A 162 20.35 -10.69 -0.13
C ASN A 162 20.96 -11.66 0.90
N THR A 163 20.29 -11.84 2.04
CA THR A 163 20.65 -12.89 3.02
C THR A 163 20.18 -14.27 2.55
N ASP A 164 19.06 -14.31 1.84
CA ASP A 164 18.56 -15.54 1.24
C ASP A 164 19.31 -15.83 -0.06
N THR A 165 20.05 -16.95 -0.09
CA THR A 165 20.84 -17.35 -1.25
C THR A 165 19.99 -17.83 -2.43
N SER A 166 18.72 -18.20 -2.18
CA SER A 166 17.76 -18.55 -3.24
C SER A 166 17.17 -17.32 -3.93
N ASP A 167 17.42 -16.13 -3.36
CA ASP A 167 17.01 -14.83 -3.87
C ASP A 167 18.28 -14.02 -4.22
N PRO A 168 19.02 -14.37 -5.29
CA PRO A 168 20.24 -13.66 -5.63
C PRO A 168 19.91 -12.22 -6.02
N ALA A 169 20.71 -11.28 -5.54
CA ALA A 169 20.60 -9.89 -5.94
C ALA A 169 20.80 -9.77 -7.47
N LYS A 170 19.89 -9.06 -8.14
CA LYS A 170 19.91 -8.81 -9.58
C LYS A 170 20.14 -7.34 -9.88
#